data_AF-A0A7S1CX47-F1
#
_entry.id   AF-A0A7S1CX47-F1
#
_cell.length_a   1.000
_cell.length_b   1.000
_cell.length_c   1.000
_cell.angle_alpha   90.00
_cell.angle_beta   90.00
_cell.angle_gamma   90.00
#
_symmetry.space_group_name_H-M   'P 1'
#
loop_
_entity.id
_entity.type
_entity.pdbx_description
1 polymer ?
#
loop_
_entity_poly.entity_id
_entity_poly.type
_entity_poly.pdbx_seq_one_letter_code
_entity_poly.pdbx_strand_id
1 'polypeptide(L)'
;TEFCKNAEPQVELNDIRCGSDVEKPYCNLWDAFIRVYTMMLGEVEGNDFAGSSMALGSFIVFFFLVVILMANVLIAIVADSYSVVRNERAAIVFWTNRLDFVGEMDAIAHSPWTSSIRRCIFRSNKHDDKQDHTAQSTFGYRTWFQLLRLFDEDEHEPPWYYWNGFTLLLVRVFVAFVVLPLWVAAGVITVGILWPPQIREFVFIEAIATTINDSDETEVEGDPNLEIKTIQEELEETKFAISRELATDRTHVAHVKSKLSELKTELTEEVRALKQAMAHLVEEQARLGNR
;
A
#
# COMPACT_ATOMS: atom_id res chain seq x y z
N THR A 1 1.13 50.13 15.40
CA THR A 1 2.47 50.36 16.00
C THR A 1 2.64 51.75 16.59
N GLU A 2 1.77 52.73 16.36
CA GLU A 2 1.86 54.08 16.99
C GLU A 2 1.34 54.16 18.43
N PHE A 3 0.63 53.14 18.92
CA PHE A 3 0.01 53.16 20.27
C PHE A 3 1.01 53.18 21.44
N CYS A 4 2.30 52.91 21.22
CA CYS A 4 3.34 52.98 22.26
C CYS A 4 4.22 54.24 22.18
N LYS A 5 4.02 55.11 21.17
CA LYS A 5 4.97 56.21 20.89
C LYS A 5 4.69 57.50 21.66
N ASN A 6 3.57 57.60 22.38
CA ASN A 6 3.13 58.84 23.05
C ASN A 6 3.21 58.79 24.59
N ALA A 7 4.02 57.91 25.18
CA ALA A 7 4.33 58.02 26.60
C ALA A 7 5.42 59.09 26.82
N GLU A 8 5.04 60.23 27.42
CA GLU A 8 5.93 61.36 27.70
C GLU A 8 7.16 60.98 28.56
N PRO A 9 8.34 61.56 28.29
CA PRO A 9 9.57 61.25 29.02
C PRO A 9 9.85 62.31 30.10
N GLN A 10 9.14 62.27 31.23
CA GLN A 10 9.41 63.18 32.36
C GLN A 10 9.07 62.52 33.72
N VAL A 11 9.67 61.37 34.05
CA VAL A 11 9.74 60.90 35.45
C VAL A 11 11.09 60.23 35.69
N GLU A 12 11.71 60.57 36.82
CA GLU A 12 13.06 60.17 37.24
C GLU A 12 13.34 58.67 37.15
N LEU A 13 14.59 58.38 36.79
CA LEU A 13 15.16 57.06 36.52
C LEU A 13 15.44 56.25 37.81
N ASN A 14 14.49 56.22 38.75
CA ASN A 14 14.53 55.34 39.91
C ASN A 14 13.14 54.71 40.09
N ASP A 15 13.06 53.43 39.76
CA ASP A 15 11.92 52.54 40.04
C ASP A 15 10.67 52.74 39.17
N ILE A 16 10.84 52.73 37.83
CA ILE A 16 9.79 52.19 36.96
C ILE A 16 9.84 50.66 37.09
N ARG A 17 9.38 50.16 38.24
CA ARG A 17 8.69 48.88 38.27
C ARG A 17 7.55 49.01 37.26
N CYS A 18 7.69 48.39 36.09
CA CYS A 18 6.52 48.00 35.32
C CYS A 18 5.60 47.28 36.30
N GLY A 19 4.52 47.95 36.74
CA GLY A 19 3.57 47.40 37.69
C GLY A 19 3.16 46.03 37.19
N SER A 20 3.46 45.01 37.99
CA SER A 20 3.56 43.61 37.61
C SER A 20 2.24 42.92 37.24
N ASP A 21 1.16 43.65 36.94
CA ASP A 21 -0.18 43.04 36.94
C ASP A 21 -1.06 43.41 35.73
N VAL A 22 -0.51 44.10 34.71
CA VAL A 22 -1.21 44.23 33.42
C VAL A 22 -0.22 43.97 32.29
N GLU A 23 0.11 42.68 32.10
CA GLU A 23 0.78 42.20 30.89
C GLU A 23 0.00 42.71 29.67
N LYS A 24 0.60 43.61 28.88
CA LYS A 24 0.03 44.05 27.61
C LYS A 24 0.36 42.96 26.58
N PRO A 25 -0.61 42.17 26.08
CA PRO A 25 -0.32 40.91 25.39
C PRO A 25 0.28 41.04 23.97
N TYR A 26 0.78 42.22 23.57
CA TYR A 26 1.22 42.50 22.20
C TYR A 26 2.42 43.46 22.10
N CYS A 27 3.24 43.59 23.16
CA CYS A 27 4.37 44.52 23.16
C CYS A 27 5.51 44.09 22.23
N ASN A 28 5.76 42.79 22.07
CA ASN A 28 6.76 42.27 21.16
C ASN A 28 6.12 41.68 19.91
N LEU A 29 6.80 41.83 18.77
CA LEU A 29 6.37 41.21 17.50
C LEU A 29 6.31 39.68 17.62
N TRP A 30 7.22 39.09 18.38
CA TRP A 30 7.24 37.65 18.63
C TRP A 30 6.04 37.18 19.46
N ASP A 31 5.70 37.89 20.53
CA ASP A 31 4.54 37.56 21.36
C ASP A 31 3.22 37.74 20.58
N ALA A 32 3.14 38.81 19.77
CA ALA A 32 2.01 39.00 18.87
C ALA A 32 1.91 37.89 17.81
N PHE A 33 3.04 37.44 17.25
CA PHE A 33 3.08 36.32 16.30
C PHE A 33 2.63 35.01 16.95
N ILE A 34 3.15 34.69 18.13
CA ILE A 34 2.75 33.49 18.89
C ILE A 34 1.27 33.57 19.23
N ARG A 35 0.76 34.71 19.70
CA ARG A 35 -0.65 34.85 20.06
C ARG A 35 -1.57 34.68 18.84
N VAL A 36 -1.20 35.22 17.68
CA VAL A 36 -1.95 34.99 16.43
C VAL A 36 -1.89 33.52 16.02
N TYR A 37 -0.75 32.86 16.18
CA TYR A 37 -0.60 31.43 15.91
C TYR A 37 -1.45 30.54 16.84
N THR A 38 -1.46 30.81 18.14
CA THR A 38 -2.31 30.08 19.11
C THR A 38 -3.80 30.33 18.85
N MET A 39 -4.17 31.57 18.47
CA MET A 39 -5.54 31.87 18.02
C MET A 39 -5.93 31.10 16.75
N MET A 40 -5.01 30.90 15.79
CA MET A 40 -5.25 30.04 14.62
C MET A 40 -5.39 28.56 14.98
N LEU A 41 -4.73 28.10 16.04
CA LEU A 41 -4.89 26.74 16.57
C LEU A 41 -6.20 26.54 17.35
N GLY A 42 -6.98 27.61 17.57
CA GLY A 42 -8.27 27.58 18.26
C GLY A 42 -8.21 27.91 19.75
N GLU A 43 -7.04 28.28 20.27
CA GLU A 43 -6.89 28.76 21.64
C GLU A 43 -7.22 30.27 21.68
N VAL A 44 -8.51 30.58 21.84
CA VAL A 44 -9.01 31.95 21.96
C VAL A 44 -9.64 32.15 23.33
N GLU A 45 -9.13 33.09 24.11
CA GLU A 45 -9.72 33.46 25.39
C GLU A 45 -10.75 34.59 25.18
N GLY A 46 -11.86 34.55 25.92
CA GLY A 46 -12.90 35.60 25.82
C GLY A 46 -12.40 37.01 26.16
N ASN A 47 -11.28 37.11 26.88
CA ASN A 47 -10.67 38.38 27.28
C ASN A 47 -9.80 39.00 26.18
N ASP A 48 -9.42 38.25 25.14
CA ASP A 48 -8.54 38.74 24.07
C ASP A 48 -9.16 39.90 23.27
N PHE A 49 -10.49 39.97 23.23
CA PHE A 49 -11.24 40.96 22.45
C PHE A 49 -12.16 41.85 23.30
N ALA A 50 -12.07 41.79 24.64
CA ALA A 50 -12.99 42.45 25.56
C ALA A 50 -13.11 43.98 25.35
N GLY A 51 -12.11 44.61 24.73
CA GLY A 51 -12.07 46.05 24.48
C GLY A 51 -12.48 46.51 23.07
N SER A 52 -12.65 45.61 22.08
CA SER A 52 -12.91 46.05 20.70
C SER A 52 -13.67 45.04 19.82
N SER A 53 -14.94 45.34 19.53
CA SER A 53 -15.78 44.54 18.62
C SER A 53 -15.24 44.51 17.18
N MET A 54 -14.53 45.56 16.75
CA MET A 54 -13.90 45.60 15.43
C MET A 54 -12.79 44.56 15.28
N ALA A 55 -11.99 44.33 16.34
CA ALA A 55 -10.92 43.34 16.30
C ALA A 55 -11.50 41.92 16.19
N LEU A 56 -12.55 41.61 16.97
CA LEU A 56 -13.26 40.34 16.87
C LEU A 56 -13.84 40.11 15.46
N GLY A 57 -14.49 41.14 14.89
CA GLY A 57 -15.00 41.06 13.52
C GLY A 57 -13.91 40.80 12.49
N SER A 58 -12.77 41.50 12.59
CA SER A 58 -11.61 41.27 11.70
C SER A 58 -11.00 39.89 11.85
N PHE A 59 -10.97 39.34 13.08
CA PHE A 59 -10.49 37.99 13.36
C PHE A 59 -11.38 36.92 12.71
N ILE A 60 -12.71 37.05 12.83
CA ILE A 60 -13.66 36.10 12.22
C ILE A 60 -13.51 36.09 10.69
N VAL A 61 -13.42 37.27 10.07
CA VAL A 61 -13.23 37.39 8.61
C VAL A 61 -11.89 36.79 8.18
N PHE A 62 -10.82 37.08 8.91
CA PHE A 62 -9.49 36.54 8.64
C PHE A 62 -9.47 35.01 8.75
N PHE A 63 -10.04 34.45 9.82
CA PHE A 63 -10.13 33.00 10.03
C PHE A 63 -10.89 32.31 8.89
N PHE A 64 -12.05 32.85 8.50
CA PHE A 64 -12.85 32.30 7.41
C PHE A 64 -12.10 32.33 6.06
N LEU A 65 -11.38 33.42 5.80
CA LEU A 65 -10.55 33.57 4.60
C LEU A 65 -9.43 32.53 4.57
N VAL A 66 -8.69 32.35 5.68
CA VAL A 66 -7.62 31.34 5.78
C VAL A 66 -8.16 29.93 5.56
N VAL A 67 -9.28 29.58 6.17
CA VAL A 67 -9.91 28.26 6.00
C VAL A 67 -10.30 28.02 4.54
N ILE A 68 -10.91 29.01 3.87
CA ILE A 68 -11.27 28.88 2.45
C ILE A 68 -10.02 28.73 1.58
N LEU A 69 -8.97 29.52 1.82
CA LEU A 69 -7.73 29.41 1.06
C LEU A 69 -7.06 28.03 1.24
N MET A 70 -6.97 27.55 2.48
CA MET A 70 -6.39 26.23 2.77
C MET A 70 -7.22 25.10 2.15
N ALA A 71 -8.56 25.19 2.21
CA ALA A 71 -9.44 24.23 1.57
C ALA A 71 -9.27 24.19 0.04
N ASN A 72 -9.16 25.36 -0.61
CA ASN A 72 -8.96 25.44 -2.06
C ASN A 72 -7.62 24.81 -2.49
N VAL A 73 -6.55 25.07 -1.74
CA VAL A 73 -5.23 24.47 -2.01
C VAL A 73 -5.26 22.95 -1.79
N LEU A 74 -5.90 22.48 -0.73
CA LEU A 74 -6.03 21.06 -0.44
C LEU A 74 -6.81 20.34 -1.56
N ILE A 75 -7.94 20.90 -1.99
CA ILE A 75 -8.73 20.35 -3.09
C ILE A 75 -7.89 20.29 -4.37
N ALA A 76 -7.09 21.32 -4.66
CA ALA A 76 -6.21 21.33 -5.84
C ALA A 76 -5.15 20.21 -5.79
N ILE A 77 -4.42 20.08 -4.67
CA ILE A 77 -3.39 19.04 -4.50
C ILE A 77 -4.02 17.65 -4.54
N VAL A 78 -5.14 17.46 -3.85
CA VAL A 78 -5.84 16.18 -3.81
C VAL A 78 -6.36 15.82 -5.20
N ALA A 79 -7.00 16.75 -5.91
CA ALA A 79 -7.48 16.51 -7.27
C ALA A 79 -6.33 16.17 -8.25
N ASP A 80 -5.19 16.85 -8.13
CA ASP A 80 -4.00 16.57 -8.94
C ASP A 80 -3.43 15.17 -8.63
N SER A 81 -3.26 14.85 -7.35
CA SER A 81 -2.80 13.52 -6.92
C SER A 81 -3.75 12.40 -7.35
N TYR A 82 -5.07 12.63 -7.27
CA TYR A 82 -6.07 11.67 -7.74
C TYR A 82 -6.06 11.52 -9.26
N SER A 83 -5.85 12.60 -10.02
CA SER A 83 -5.72 12.56 -11.47
C SER A 83 -4.51 11.71 -11.90
N VAL A 84 -3.35 11.93 -11.28
CA VAL A 84 -2.11 11.19 -11.55
C VAL A 84 -2.26 9.71 -11.16
N VAL A 85 -2.91 9.42 -10.04
CA VAL A 85 -3.13 8.04 -9.59
C VAL A 85 -4.13 7.30 -10.49
N ARG A 86 -5.21 7.94 -10.95
CA ARG A 86 -6.23 7.27 -11.78
C ARG A 86 -5.82 7.00 -13.21
N ASN A 87 -5.06 7.89 -13.84
CA ASN A 87 -4.98 7.85 -15.30
C ASN A 87 -4.00 6.81 -15.85
N GLU A 88 -2.88 6.52 -15.18
CA GLU A 88 -1.90 5.56 -15.74
C GLU A 88 -1.17 4.71 -14.68
N ARG A 89 -0.89 5.23 -13.48
CA ARG A 89 -0.06 4.53 -12.49
C ARG A 89 -0.78 3.46 -11.69
N ALA A 90 -2.08 3.60 -11.39
CA ALA A 90 -2.79 2.58 -10.61
C ALA A 90 -2.95 1.26 -11.38
N ALA A 91 -3.19 1.32 -12.69
CA ALA A 91 -3.25 0.12 -13.53
C ALA A 91 -1.88 -0.55 -13.62
N ILE A 92 -0.80 0.23 -13.81
CA ILE A 92 0.56 -0.30 -13.80
C ILE A 92 0.85 -0.95 -12.46
N VAL A 93 0.72 -0.25 -11.33
CA VAL A 93 0.99 -0.81 -9.98
C VAL A 93 0.16 -2.08 -9.71
N PHE A 94 -1.10 -2.10 -10.13
CA PHE A 94 -1.95 -3.29 -10.01
C PHE A 94 -1.44 -4.46 -10.85
N TRP A 95 -1.06 -4.22 -12.12
CA TRP A 95 -0.59 -5.26 -13.02
C TRP A 95 0.84 -5.69 -12.72
N THR A 96 1.72 -4.79 -12.31
CA THR A 96 3.09 -5.11 -11.89
C THR A 96 3.05 -6.02 -10.68
N ASN A 97 2.25 -5.71 -9.66
CA ASN A 97 2.13 -6.55 -8.46
C ASN A 97 1.58 -7.97 -8.80
N ARG A 98 0.61 -8.06 -9.73
CA ARG A 98 0.11 -9.35 -10.22
C ARG A 98 1.12 -10.12 -11.07
N LEU A 99 1.84 -9.43 -11.96
CA LEU A 99 2.86 -10.05 -12.82
C LEU A 99 4.06 -10.51 -12.01
N ASP A 100 4.43 -9.77 -10.96
CA ASP A 100 5.49 -10.15 -10.04
C ASP A 100 5.10 -11.42 -9.28
N PHE A 101 3.87 -11.51 -8.76
CA PHE A 101 3.35 -12.74 -8.16
C PHE A 101 3.34 -13.93 -9.12
N VAL A 102 2.96 -13.71 -10.39
CA VAL A 102 2.99 -14.77 -11.41
C VAL A 102 4.42 -15.17 -11.75
N GLY A 103 5.34 -14.21 -11.84
CA GLY A 103 6.77 -14.45 -12.08
C GLY A 103 7.43 -15.21 -10.94
N GLU A 104 7.13 -14.86 -9.69
CA GLU A 104 7.58 -15.60 -8.51
C GLU A 104 7.00 -17.02 -8.49
N MET A 105 5.71 -17.17 -8.79
CA MET A 105 5.07 -18.49 -8.83
C MET A 105 5.64 -19.36 -9.97
N ASP A 106 5.98 -18.77 -11.11
CA ASP A 106 6.62 -19.46 -12.23
C ASP A 106 8.07 -19.85 -11.92
N ALA A 107 8.82 -18.96 -11.26
CA ALA A 107 10.17 -19.23 -10.78
C ALA A 107 10.19 -20.35 -9.72
N ILE A 108 9.17 -20.41 -8.85
CA ILE A 108 8.99 -21.50 -7.88
C ILE A 108 8.56 -22.80 -8.58
N ALA A 109 7.67 -22.72 -9.57
CA ALA A 109 7.18 -23.87 -10.32
C ALA A 109 8.30 -24.57 -11.12
N HIS A 110 9.22 -23.79 -11.70
CA HIS A 110 10.32 -24.31 -12.52
C HIS A 110 11.64 -24.53 -11.76
N SER A 111 11.70 -24.24 -10.46
CA SER A 111 12.92 -24.44 -9.69
C SER A 111 13.36 -25.93 -9.73
N PRO A 112 14.59 -26.22 -10.21
CA PRO A 112 15.07 -27.60 -10.43
C PRO A 112 15.14 -28.44 -9.15
N TRP A 113 15.04 -27.81 -7.98
CA TRP A 113 15.08 -28.47 -6.68
C TRP A 113 13.77 -29.18 -6.30
N THR A 114 12.64 -28.82 -6.92
CA THR A 114 11.34 -29.46 -6.66
C THR A 114 11.31 -30.94 -7.07
N SER A 115 12.09 -31.32 -8.09
CA SER A 115 12.21 -32.71 -8.55
C SER A 115 12.93 -33.63 -7.55
N SER A 116 13.83 -33.08 -6.73
CA SER A 116 14.57 -33.82 -5.71
C SER A 116 13.77 -33.96 -4.42
N ILE A 117 12.99 -32.94 -4.04
CA ILE A 117 12.10 -32.99 -2.87
C ILE A 117 10.91 -33.94 -3.11
N ARG A 118 10.39 -34.03 -4.35
CA ARG A 118 9.35 -35.01 -4.71
C ARG A 118 9.79 -36.46 -4.46
N ARG A 119 11.09 -36.75 -4.55
CA ARG A 119 11.62 -38.11 -4.37
C ARG A 119 11.83 -38.49 -2.90
N CYS A 120 11.96 -37.51 -2.00
CA CYS A 120 12.08 -37.76 -0.55
C CYS A 120 10.74 -37.72 0.19
N ILE A 121 9.73 -36.99 -0.32
CA ILE A 121 8.43 -36.83 0.36
C ILE A 121 7.40 -37.89 -0.09
N PHE A 122 7.45 -38.37 -1.34
CA PHE A 122 6.52 -39.39 -1.86
C PHE A 122 6.96 -40.85 -1.56
N ARG A 123 7.43 -41.09 -0.33
CA ARG A 123 7.62 -42.44 0.23
C ARG A 123 7.16 -42.50 1.68
N SER A 124 6.01 -41.89 1.98
CA SER A 124 5.35 -42.05 3.27
C SER A 124 3.89 -42.44 3.11
N ASN A 125 3.48 -43.35 3.98
CA ASN A 125 2.27 -44.17 3.93
C ASN A 125 0.97 -43.37 3.78
N LYS A 126 0.05 -43.98 3.03
CA LYS A 126 -1.40 -43.75 3.09
C LYS A 126 -1.86 -43.75 4.56
N HIS A 127 -2.18 -42.59 5.09
CA HIS A 127 -3.26 -42.47 6.07
C HIS A 127 -3.94 -41.12 5.85
N ASP A 128 -5.23 -41.18 5.54
CA ASP A 128 -6.13 -40.05 5.40
C ASP A 128 -6.08 -39.16 6.65
N ASP A 129 -5.74 -37.89 6.47
CA ASP A 129 -6.56 -36.79 6.98
C ASP A 129 -6.22 -35.46 6.29
N LYS A 130 -7.29 -34.74 5.94
CA LYS A 130 -7.28 -33.43 5.27
C LYS A 130 -6.70 -32.36 6.19
N GLN A 131 -5.60 -31.72 5.80
CA GLN A 131 -5.40 -30.30 6.09
C GLN A 131 -4.36 -29.67 5.17
N ASP A 132 -4.83 -28.73 4.36
CA ASP A 132 -4.04 -27.73 3.64
C ASP A 132 -3.03 -27.08 4.59
N HIS A 133 -1.72 -27.21 4.33
CA HIS A 133 -0.66 -26.26 4.72
C HIS A 133 0.69 -26.76 4.18
N THR A 134 1.03 -26.43 2.92
CA THR A 134 2.41 -26.54 2.43
C THR A 134 2.83 -25.24 1.75
N ALA A 135 2.91 -24.17 2.53
CA ALA A 135 3.85 -23.09 2.27
C ALA A 135 5.13 -23.42 3.04
N GLN A 136 6.22 -23.61 2.29
CA GLN A 136 7.57 -23.81 2.82
C GLN A 136 7.88 -22.72 3.86
N SER A 137 8.10 -23.13 5.10
CA SER A 137 8.47 -22.24 6.19
C SER A 137 9.94 -21.83 6.04
N THR A 138 10.19 -20.73 5.33
CA THR A 138 11.48 -20.04 5.40
C THR A 138 11.77 -19.65 6.85
N PHE A 139 13.00 -19.90 7.32
CA PHE A 139 13.44 -19.49 8.65
C PHE A 139 13.22 -17.98 8.81
N GLY A 140 12.43 -17.57 9.81
CA GLY A 140 12.05 -16.17 10.03
C GLY A 140 10.62 -15.80 9.60
N TYR A 141 10.04 -16.46 8.59
CA TYR A 141 8.68 -16.13 8.12
C TYR A 141 7.62 -16.36 9.21
N ARG A 142 7.72 -17.49 9.93
CA ARG A 142 6.78 -17.83 11.00
C ARG A 142 6.86 -16.84 12.17
N THR A 143 8.08 -16.42 12.54
CA THR A 143 8.31 -15.45 13.62
C THR A 143 7.82 -14.07 13.19
N TRP A 144 8.08 -13.66 11.94
CA TRP A 144 7.60 -12.41 11.38
C TRP A 144 6.08 -12.34 11.34
N PHE A 145 5.41 -13.40 10.88
CA PHE A 145 3.95 -13.42 10.83
C PHE A 145 3.32 -13.38 12.22
N GLN A 146 3.91 -14.08 13.20
CA GLN A 146 3.48 -13.97 14.60
C GLN A 146 3.69 -12.56 15.16
N LEU A 147 4.77 -11.89 14.77
CA LEU A 147 5.04 -10.50 15.15
C LEU A 147 4.03 -9.54 14.50
N LEU A 148 3.80 -9.64 13.20
CA LEU A 148 2.82 -8.82 12.49
C LEU A 148 1.41 -9.02 13.02
N ARG A 149 1.04 -10.25 13.38
CA ARG A 149 -0.25 -10.55 14.01
C ARG A 149 -0.44 -9.86 15.37
N LEU A 150 0.63 -9.41 16.04
CA LEU A 150 0.50 -8.54 17.22
C LEU A 150 0.08 -7.11 16.84
N PHE A 151 0.42 -6.65 15.63
CA PHE A 151 0.11 -5.32 15.11
C PHE A 151 -1.15 -5.29 14.24
N ASP A 152 -1.59 -6.45 13.73
CA ASP A 152 -2.84 -6.60 12.98
C ASP A 152 -4.01 -6.46 13.97
N GLU A 153 -4.39 -5.21 14.21
CA GLU A 153 -5.62 -4.85 14.88
C GLU A 153 -6.78 -5.13 13.92
N ASP A 154 -7.21 -6.39 13.87
CA ASP A 154 -8.60 -6.63 13.49
C ASP A 154 -9.45 -6.00 14.60
N GLU A 155 -9.77 -4.72 14.34
CA GLU A 155 -10.84 -3.93 14.91
C GLU A 155 -12.02 -4.85 15.23
N HIS A 156 -12.65 -4.67 16.39
CA HIS A 156 -14.11 -4.59 16.50
C HIS A 156 -14.58 -4.22 17.91
N GLU A 157 -13.71 -4.13 18.92
CA GLU A 157 -14.12 -3.57 20.23
C GLU A 157 -13.06 -2.63 20.83
N PRO A 158 -13.46 -1.42 21.27
CA PRO A 158 -12.50 -0.42 21.68
C PRO A 158 -11.82 -0.80 23.02
N PRO A 159 -10.48 -0.86 23.06
CA PRO A 159 -9.70 -1.55 24.10
C PRO A 159 -9.62 -0.83 25.45
N TRP A 160 -10.31 0.29 25.64
CA TRP A 160 -10.14 1.15 26.82
C TRP A 160 -10.82 0.62 28.09
N TYR A 161 -11.56 -0.49 28.04
CA TYR A 161 -12.31 -0.99 29.21
C TYR A 161 -11.59 -2.05 30.06
N TYR A 162 -10.48 -2.63 29.62
CA TYR A 162 -9.77 -3.68 30.38
C TYR A 162 -8.28 -3.33 30.61
N TRP A 163 -7.76 -3.61 31.81
CA TRP A 163 -6.33 -3.53 32.17
C TRP A 163 -5.41 -4.31 31.20
N ASN A 164 -5.98 -5.26 30.46
CA ASN A 164 -5.30 -6.01 29.40
C ASN A 164 -4.92 -5.15 28.18
N GLY A 165 -5.66 -4.06 27.91
CA GLY A 165 -5.35 -3.14 26.82
C GLY A 165 -4.04 -2.39 27.04
N PHE A 166 -3.81 -1.90 28.26
CA PHE A 166 -2.58 -1.17 28.59
C PHE A 166 -1.34 -2.07 28.53
N THR A 167 -1.44 -3.32 29.00
CA THR A 167 -0.33 -4.28 28.93
C THR A 167 -0.01 -4.67 27.49
N LEU A 168 -1.01 -4.90 26.63
CA LEU A 168 -0.81 -5.14 25.20
C LEU A 168 -0.18 -3.93 24.50
N LEU A 169 -0.61 -2.72 24.83
CA LEU A 169 -0.04 -1.49 24.29
C LEU A 169 1.44 -1.34 24.68
N LEU A 170 1.79 -1.59 25.95
CA LEU A 170 3.18 -1.58 26.39
C LEU A 170 4.03 -2.64 25.69
N VAL A 171 3.49 -3.85 25.47
CA VAL A 171 4.18 -4.90 24.72
C VAL A 171 4.39 -4.49 23.26
N ARG A 172 3.41 -3.86 22.61
CA ARG A 172 3.54 -3.36 21.24
C ARG A 172 4.59 -2.25 21.13
N VAL A 173 4.57 -1.29 22.06
CA VAL A 173 5.58 -0.23 22.15
C VAL A 173 6.96 -0.85 22.36
N PHE A 174 7.10 -1.80 23.30
CA PHE A 174 8.38 -2.48 23.53
C PHE A 174 8.87 -3.24 22.29
N VAL A 175 7.99 -4.00 21.63
CA VAL A 175 8.35 -4.73 20.40
C VAL A 175 8.73 -3.77 19.28
N ALA A 176 7.99 -2.68 19.10
CA ALA A 176 8.24 -1.70 18.04
C ALA A 176 9.56 -0.92 18.25
N PHE A 177 9.87 -0.53 19.48
CA PHE A 177 11.05 0.31 19.77
C PHE A 177 12.30 -0.47 20.16
N VAL A 178 12.19 -1.71 20.64
CA VAL A 178 13.34 -2.50 21.09
C VAL A 178 13.58 -3.69 20.18
N VAL A 179 12.55 -4.52 19.95
CA VAL A 179 12.72 -5.78 19.23
C VAL A 179 12.93 -5.54 17.73
N LEU A 180 12.15 -4.66 17.10
CA LEU A 180 12.29 -4.36 15.68
C LEU A 180 13.66 -3.76 15.33
N PRO A 181 14.18 -2.71 16.01
CA PRO A 181 15.48 -2.15 15.67
C PRO A 181 16.64 -3.15 15.89
N LEU A 182 16.57 -3.94 16.97
CA LEU A 182 17.59 -4.94 17.27
C LEU A 182 17.57 -6.08 16.23
N TRP A 183 16.39 -6.50 15.78
CA TRP A 183 16.26 -7.49 14.70
C TRP A 183 16.75 -6.93 13.36
N VAL A 184 16.43 -5.68 13.02
CA VAL A 184 16.96 -5.03 11.81
C VAL A 184 18.48 -4.95 11.87
N ALA A 185 19.07 -4.53 12.99
CA ALA A 185 20.52 -4.48 13.19
C ALA A 185 21.17 -5.88 13.07
N ALA A 186 20.56 -6.92 13.66
CA ALA A 186 21.01 -8.30 13.49
C ALA A 186 20.95 -8.77 12.03
N GLY A 187 19.95 -8.31 11.28
CA GLY A 187 19.86 -8.55 9.84
C GLY A 187 20.96 -7.85 9.04
N VAL A 188 21.33 -6.61 9.38
CA VAL A 188 22.49 -5.93 8.76
C VAL A 188 23.78 -6.74 8.97
N ILE A 189 24.03 -7.20 10.21
CA ILE A 189 25.22 -7.99 10.56
C ILE A 189 25.25 -9.33 9.81
N THR A 190 24.08 -9.92 9.56
CA THR A 190 23.94 -11.19 8.83
C THR A 190 23.77 -11.02 7.32
N VAL A 191 24.12 -9.85 6.77
CA VAL A 191 24.03 -9.54 5.33
C VAL A 191 22.62 -9.80 4.78
N GLY A 192 21.60 -9.41 5.55
CA GLY A 192 20.20 -9.49 5.15
C GLY A 192 19.57 -10.89 5.18
N ILE A 193 20.29 -11.93 5.64
CA ILE A 193 19.73 -13.30 5.72
C ILE A 193 18.61 -13.37 6.75
N LEU A 194 18.72 -12.62 7.86
CA LEU A 194 17.73 -12.62 8.95
C LEU A 194 16.59 -11.61 8.73
N TRP A 195 16.64 -10.80 7.68
CA TRP A 195 15.57 -9.86 7.37
C TRP A 195 14.33 -10.59 6.84
N PRO A 196 13.13 -10.12 7.22
CA PRO A 196 11.91 -10.50 6.53
C PRO A 196 12.08 -10.29 5.01
N PRO A 197 11.57 -11.22 4.19
CA PRO A 197 11.71 -11.15 2.73
C PRO A 197 11.26 -9.79 2.15
N GLN A 198 10.24 -9.15 2.75
CA GLN A 198 9.75 -7.84 2.35
C GLN A 198 10.81 -6.73 2.45
N ILE A 199 11.57 -6.70 3.56
CA ILE A 199 12.63 -5.70 3.76
C ILE A 199 13.81 -6.01 2.83
N ARG A 200 14.08 -7.30 2.62
CA ARG A 200 15.14 -7.76 1.73
C ARG A 200 14.86 -7.33 0.29
N GLU A 201 13.66 -7.58 -0.22
CA GLU A 201 13.25 -7.14 -1.56
C GLU A 201 13.39 -5.63 -1.73
N PHE A 202 12.90 -4.84 -0.77
CA PHE A 202 13.01 -3.38 -0.84
C PHE A 202 14.48 -2.90 -0.92
N VAL A 203 15.35 -3.40 -0.03
CA VAL A 203 16.75 -2.95 0.04
C VAL A 203 17.58 -3.44 -1.15
N PHE A 204 17.31 -4.65 -1.65
CA PHE A 204 18.13 -5.23 -2.74
C PHE A 204 17.62 -4.87 -4.14
N ILE A 205 16.34 -4.59 -4.34
CA ILE A 205 15.79 -4.27 -5.67
C ILE A 205 16.11 -2.82 -6.08
N GLU A 206 16.04 -1.85 -5.16
CA GLU A 206 16.37 -0.44 -5.47
C GLU A 206 17.84 -0.23 -5.87
N ALA A 207 18.76 -0.99 -5.26
CA ALA A 207 20.18 -0.91 -5.59
C ALA A 207 20.48 -1.36 -7.02
N ILE A 208 19.73 -2.34 -7.54
CA ILE A 208 19.90 -2.85 -8.91
C ILE A 208 19.28 -1.87 -9.92
N ALA A 209 18.11 -1.30 -9.62
CA ALA A 209 17.44 -0.34 -10.51
C ALA A 209 18.25 0.95 -10.70
N THR A 210 18.93 1.43 -9.65
CA THR A 210 19.72 2.66 -9.72
C THR A 210 21.01 2.48 -10.53
N THR A 211 21.61 1.28 -10.45
CA THR A 211 22.85 0.97 -11.20
C THR A 211 22.61 0.86 -12.71
N ILE A 212 21.40 0.52 -13.14
CA ILE A 212 21.05 0.42 -14.58
C ILE A 212 20.83 1.81 -15.18
N ASN A 213 20.18 2.72 -14.45
CA ASN A 213 19.90 4.08 -14.94
C ASN A 213 21.16 4.96 -15.05
N ASP A 214 22.20 4.70 -14.26
CA ASP A 214 23.42 5.52 -14.23
C ASP A 214 24.43 5.15 -15.34
N SER A 215 24.15 4.11 -16.13
CA SER A 215 25.06 3.62 -17.18
C SER A 215 24.66 3.98 -18.62
N ASP A 216 23.53 4.67 -18.82
CA ASP A 216 23.01 4.97 -20.17
C ASP A 216 22.85 6.49 -20.46
N GLU A 217 23.25 7.37 -19.55
CA GLU A 217 23.43 8.81 -19.86
C GLU A 217 24.79 9.06 -20.56
N THR A 218 24.97 8.44 -21.73
CA THR A 218 25.89 9.00 -22.73
C THR A 218 25.10 9.95 -23.63
N GLU A 219 25.43 11.24 -23.50
CA GLU A 219 25.00 12.39 -24.30
C GLU A 219 24.57 12.03 -25.73
N VAL A 220 23.26 11.91 -25.96
CA VAL A 220 22.64 12.12 -27.27
C VAL A 220 21.90 13.44 -27.19
N GLU A 221 22.58 14.52 -27.54
CA GLU A 221 22.01 15.85 -27.77
C GLU A 221 21.18 15.83 -29.07
N GLY A 222 20.08 15.09 -29.04
CA GLY A 222 19.07 15.00 -30.09
C GLY A 222 17.77 15.64 -29.60
N ASP A 223 17.12 16.42 -30.47
CA ASP A 223 15.86 17.10 -30.18
C ASP A 223 14.81 16.08 -29.65
N PRO A 224 14.48 16.11 -28.34
CA PRO A 224 13.67 15.07 -27.70
C PRO A 224 12.24 15.01 -28.27
N ASN A 225 11.80 16.09 -28.92
CA ASN A 225 10.51 16.12 -29.60
C ASN A 225 10.47 15.30 -30.89
N LEU A 226 11.63 15.04 -31.52
CA LEU A 226 11.68 14.22 -32.72
C LEU A 226 11.58 12.74 -32.34
N GLU A 227 12.31 12.33 -31.30
CA GLU A 227 12.35 10.95 -30.84
C GLU A 227 11.00 10.49 -30.26
N ILE A 228 10.34 11.36 -29.49
CA ILE A 228 8.98 11.10 -28.97
C ILE A 228 7.98 10.87 -30.11
N LYS A 229 8.11 11.58 -31.25
CA LYS A 229 7.21 11.40 -32.39
C LYS A 229 7.42 10.07 -33.10
N THR A 230 8.67 9.67 -33.32
CA THR A 230 8.99 8.34 -33.87
C THR A 230 8.49 7.23 -32.96
N ILE A 231 8.70 7.35 -31.64
CA ILE A 231 8.22 6.36 -30.67
C ILE A 231 6.68 6.30 -30.68
N GLN A 232 5.99 7.44 -30.78
CA GLN A 232 4.52 7.46 -30.87
C GLN A 232 4.01 6.77 -32.15
N GLU A 233 4.68 6.97 -33.28
CA GLU A 233 4.31 6.34 -34.56
C GLU A 233 4.52 4.82 -34.50
N GLU A 234 5.66 4.36 -33.97
CA GLU A 234 5.92 2.94 -33.74
C GLU A 234 4.91 2.31 -32.76
N LEU A 235 4.48 3.06 -31.74
CA LEU A 235 3.51 2.56 -30.76
C LEU A 235 2.10 2.45 -31.36
N GLU A 236 1.71 3.37 -32.25
CA GLU A 236 0.46 3.24 -33.02
C GLU A 236 0.49 2.06 -33.99
N GLU A 237 1.61 1.86 -34.70
CA GLU A 237 1.78 0.72 -35.60
C GLU A 237 1.72 -0.61 -34.83
N THR A 238 2.44 -0.70 -33.71
CA THR A 238 2.47 -1.90 -32.86
C THR A 238 1.10 -2.16 -32.25
N LYS A 239 0.38 -1.13 -31.82
CA LYS A 239 -0.99 -1.26 -31.31
C LYS A 239 -1.96 -1.78 -32.37
N PHE A 240 -1.79 -1.35 -33.63
CA PHE A 240 -2.61 -1.84 -34.74
C PHE A 240 -2.29 -3.30 -35.07
N ALA A 241 -1.01 -3.67 -35.09
CA ALA A 241 -0.56 -5.04 -35.28
C ALA A 241 -1.12 -5.98 -34.19
N ILE A 242 -0.99 -5.60 -32.92
CA ILE A 242 -1.53 -6.38 -31.79
C ILE A 242 -3.06 -6.49 -31.87
N SER A 243 -3.77 -5.39 -32.15
CA SER A 243 -5.24 -5.42 -32.28
C SER A 243 -5.69 -6.36 -33.40
N ARG A 244 -4.93 -6.43 -34.50
CA ARG A 244 -5.19 -7.34 -35.63
C ARG A 244 -4.92 -8.80 -35.26
N GLU A 245 -3.83 -9.09 -34.55
CA GLU A 245 -3.55 -10.44 -34.06
C GLU A 245 -4.62 -10.90 -33.06
N LEU A 246 -5.04 -10.02 -32.15
CA LEU A 246 -6.05 -10.34 -31.13
C LEU A 246 -7.44 -10.58 -31.76
N ALA A 247 -7.77 -9.89 -32.85
CA ALA A 247 -8.96 -10.17 -33.65
C ALA A 247 -8.89 -11.54 -34.33
N THR A 248 -7.71 -11.90 -34.86
CA THR A 248 -7.45 -13.21 -35.46
C THR A 248 -7.59 -14.32 -34.42
N ASP A 249 -6.99 -14.15 -33.25
CA ASP A 249 -7.04 -15.12 -32.15
C ASP A 249 -8.45 -15.35 -31.62
N ARG A 250 -9.29 -14.32 -31.56
CA ARG A 250 -10.71 -14.48 -31.18
C ARG A 250 -11.44 -15.46 -32.11
N THR A 251 -11.11 -15.47 -33.41
CA THR A 251 -11.72 -16.42 -34.35
C THR A 251 -11.18 -17.84 -34.15
N HIS A 252 -9.89 -17.99 -33.86
CA HIS A 252 -9.29 -19.28 -33.52
C HIS A 252 -9.90 -19.86 -32.23
N VAL A 253 -10.07 -19.03 -31.19
CA VAL A 253 -10.69 -19.43 -29.92
C VAL A 253 -12.15 -19.82 -30.14
N ALA A 254 -12.91 -19.08 -30.95
CA ALA A 254 -14.29 -19.43 -31.29
C ALA A 254 -14.38 -20.80 -31.99
N HIS A 255 -13.47 -21.07 -32.93
CA HIS A 255 -13.39 -22.33 -33.66
C HIS A 255 -12.93 -23.50 -32.79
N VAL A 256 -11.98 -23.29 -31.87
CA VAL A 256 -11.58 -24.32 -30.90
C VAL A 256 -12.73 -24.61 -29.93
N LYS A 257 -13.46 -23.58 -29.48
CA LYS A 257 -14.62 -23.74 -28.60
C LYS A 257 -15.75 -24.53 -29.27
N SER A 258 -16.00 -24.32 -30.56
CA SER A 258 -17.00 -25.11 -31.28
C SER A 258 -16.58 -26.58 -31.38
N LYS A 259 -15.32 -26.87 -31.74
CA LYS A 259 -14.78 -28.24 -31.74
C LYS A 259 -14.84 -28.91 -30.37
N LEU A 260 -14.54 -28.15 -29.31
CA LEU A 260 -14.59 -28.68 -27.95
C LEU A 260 -16.04 -28.96 -27.50
N SER A 261 -17.01 -28.16 -27.95
CA SER A 261 -18.43 -28.44 -27.69
C SER A 261 -18.93 -29.69 -28.42
N GLU A 262 -18.45 -29.93 -29.65
CA GLU A 262 -18.76 -31.12 -30.45
C GLU A 262 -18.17 -32.38 -29.81
N LEU A 263 -16.88 -32.36 -29.46
CA LEU A 263 -16.23 -33.46 -28.75
C LEU A 263 -16.87 -33.74 -27.38
N LYS A 264 -17.31 -32.68 -26.68
CA LYS A 264 -18.01 -32.85 -25.40
C LYS A 264 -19.33 -33.59 -25.60
N THR A 265 -20.09 -33.28 -26.66
CA THR A 265 -21.34 -33.98 -26.93
C THR A 265 -21.12 -35.44 -27.30
N GLU A 266 -20.11 -35.72 -28.13
CA GLU A 266 -19.72 -37.09 -28.51
C GLU A 266 -19.32 -37.90 -27.27
N LEU A 267 -18.44 -37.36 -26.42
CA LEU A 267 -18.01 -38.02 -25.19
C LEU A 267 -19.19 -38.30 -24.23
N THR A 268 -20.15 -37.37 -24.11
CA THR A 268 -21.33 -37.61 -23.27
C THR A 268 -22.25 -38.70 -23.81
N GLU A 269 -22.26 -38.91 -25.13
CA GLU A 269 -23.00 -40.00 -25.76
C GLU A 269 -22.32 -41.35 -25.51
N GLU A 270 -20.99 -41.42 -25.66
CA GLU A 270 -20.21 -42.62 -25.35
C GLU A 270 -20.34 -43.04 -23.88
N VAL A 271 -20.27 -42.09 -22.95
CA VAL A 271 -20.46 -42.36 -21.51
C VAL A 271 -21.87 -42.89 -21.23
N ARG A 272 -22.89 -42.39 -21.94
CA ARG A 272 -24.27 -42.89 -21.80
C ARG A 272 -24.39 -44.32 -22.34
N ALA A 273 -23.78 -44.63 -23.47
CA ALA A 273 -23.75 -45.98 -24.05
C ALA A 273 -23.03 -46.96 -23.12
N LEU A 274 -21.88 -46.58 -22.55
CA LEU A 274 -21.15 -47.37 -21.56
C LEU A 274 -21.99 -47.63 -20.31
N LYS A 275 -22.71 -46.63 -19.81
CA LYS A 275 -23.61 -46.79 -18.65
C LYS A 275 -24.73 -47.80 -18.94
N GLN A 276 -25.31 -47.78 -20.13
CA GLN A 276 -26.34 -48.74 -20.54
C GLN A 276 -25.77 -50.16 -20.66
N ALA A 277 -24.58 -50.32 -21.27
CA ALA A 277 -23.90 -51.61 -21.37
C ALA A 277 -23.54 -52.17 -19.98
N MET A 278 -23.05 -51.33 -19.08
CA MET A 278 -22.73 -51.73 -17.70
C MET A 278 -23.98 -52.14 -16.92
N ALA A 279 -25.09 -51.41 -17.06
CA ALA A 279 -26.37 -51.77 -16.44
C ALA A 279 -26.87 -53.14 -16.93
N HIS A 280 -26.74 -53.43 -18.23
CA HIS A 280 -27.10 -54.72 -18.81
C HIS A 280 -26.24 -55.87 -18.24
N LEU A 281 -24.92 -55.67 -18.14
CA LEU A 281 -24.02 -56.67 -17.55
C LEU A 281 -24.32 -56.93 -16.07
N VAL A 282 -24.66 -55.89 -15.31
CA VAL A 282 -25.06 -56.04 -13.90
C VAL A 282 -26.37 -56.83 -13.77
N GLU A 283 -27.35 -56.60 -14.66
CA GLU A 283 -28.60 -57.37 -14.67
C GLU A 283 -28.36 -58.86 -15.01
N GLU A 284 -27.47 -59.16 -15.97
CA GLU A 284 -27.09 -60.54 -16.28
C GLU A 284 -26.38 -61.24 -15.11
N GLN A 285 -25.45 -60.56 -14.44
CA GLN A 285 -24.77 -61.10 -13.25
C GLN A 285 -25.76 -61.37 -12.11
N ALA A 286 -26.74 -60.48 -11.90
CA ALA A 286 -27.79 -60.69 -10.90
C ALA A 286 -28.69 -61.90 -11.24
N ARG A 287 -28.99 -62.14 -12.53
CA ARG A 287 -29.74 -63.34 -12.97
C ARG A 287 -28.94 -64.62 -12.79
N LEU A 288 -27.63 -64.60 -13.02
CA LEU A 288 -26.77 -65.76 -12.85
C LEU A 288 -26.52 -66.11 -11.38
N GLY A 289 -26.39 -65.12 -10.50
CA GLY A 289 -26.18 -65.36 -9.06
C GLY A 289 -27.39 -65.92 -8.31
N ASN A 290 -28.58 -65.94 -8.93
CA ASN A 290 -29.83 -66.42 -8.34
C ASN A 290 -30.22 -67.84 -8.80
N ARG A 291 -29.35 -68.51 -9.56
CA ARG A 291 -29.45 -69.93 -9.93
C ARG A 291 -28.47 -70.76 -9.12
#